data_AF-A0AA92CGB5-F1
#
_entry.id   AF-A0AA92CGB5-F1
#
_cell.length_a   1.000
_cell.length_b   1.000
_cell.length_c   1.000
_cell.angle_alpha   90.00
_cell.angle_beta   90.00
_cell.angle_gamma   90.00
#
_symmetry.space_group_name_H-M   'P 1'
#
loop_
_entity.id
_entity.type
_entity.pdbx_description
1 polymer ?
#
loop_
_entity_poly.entity_id
_entity_poly.type
_entity_poly.pdbx_seq_one_letter_code
_entity_poly.pdbx_strand_id
1 'polypeptide(L)'
;MAKRQKRAQKKEKTCLLVLGMHRSGTSALTGMLSQLGCDLPESLMQPSPRNEKGFFESVSIRDFNQEVLKSAGTSWDGYEAVNEGWLTSPVARKFHERALDVLQQQFGSSPFFALKDPRICRMLPFWRGVLEDFDCEVKPILTVRQPMEVAASLKARDNCDVAMGQMIWLRHVLEAERQTRGVVRFHTSYDSLLANWAMVANQMQDGLGFSWPTGLEQVAGNVSKFLTPDLRHHLVASNQIRDDPLVNVWVRTAYDVLRGWAEHGENAEDYTRLDTVLSEFNTAVRGFRSVVQEEQSHSADLQAAKDVLEREHEEASETIRVLRKKHSHADAQRVETETALEQLRLEHENLSQTAQVQAEELKESQAGAEQLRLDHERQVDRLNAELLQSRETLQAVRADADRDAERLERAEAERDDLRSQLQQLESAVKQRQQEVDDTLAQLADQQAHSALLEQKTVSLKENLQTALNEQKTRAKELADLRTSSGAEITALKETVSERFRELAELTKMLQEDKAAMSRDRAELVEVKRKLHHERDRRAVLRGEVDTLLQERDQRQGEMEALRGEREHFEHEVDQLRNSTSWKITAPVRRVVRLLRGQ
;
A
#
# COMPACT_ATOMS: atom_id res chain seq x y z
N MET A 1 72.50 71.30 -66.75
CA MET A 1 72.37 70.49 -65.52
C MET A 1 73.04 69.14 -65.75
N ALA A 2 73.76 68.60 -64.77
CA ALA A 2 74.52 67.35 -64.95
C ALA A 2 73.65 66.10 -64.75
N LYS A 3 73.77 65.11 -65.65
CA LYS A 3 73.23 63.76 -65.42
C LYS A 3 74.02 63.08 -64.30
N ARG A 4 73.51 63.14 -63.07
CA ARG A 4 74.07 62.45 -61.91
C ARG A 4 73.83 60.95 -62.08
N GLN A 5 74.80 60.21 -62.64
CA GLN A 5 74.76 58.75 -62.68
C GLN A 5 74.61 58.23 -61.25
N LYS A 6 73.48 57.56 -60.95
CA LYS A 6 73.42 56.68 -59.78
C LYS A 6 74.46 55.59 -60.01
N ARG A 7 75.52 55.54 -59.21
CA ARG A 7 76.24 54.27 -58.99
C ARG A 7 75.20 53.27 -58.49
N ALA A 8 75.18 52.07 -59.04
CA ALA A 8 74.42 50.98 -58.44
C ALA A 8 74.94 50.77 -57.01
N GLN A 9 74.07 50.96 -56.03
CA GLN A 9 74.38 50.67 -54.64
C GLN A 9 74.33 49.15 -54.51
N LYS A 10 75.36 48.54 -53.90
CA LYS A 10 75.38 47.09 -53.68
C LYS A 10 74.29 46.77 -52.66
N LYS A 11 73.29 45.99 -53.08
CA LYS A 11 72.21 45.51 -52.22
C LYS A 11 72.76 44.65 -51.07
N GLU A 12 72.16 44.76 -49.89
CA GLU A 12 72.66 44.07 -48.69
C GLU A 12 72.19 42.61 -48.59
N LYS A 13 71.10 42.25 -49.28
CA LYS A 13 70.48 40.91 -49.26
C LYS A 13 70.50 40.26 -50.65
N THR A 14 70.66 38.93 -50.69
CA THR A 14 70.43 38.11 -51.90
C THR A 14 69.28 37.14 -51.65
N CYS A 15 68.37 37.04 -52.62
CA CYS A 15 67.24 36.11 -52.62
C CYS A 15 67.38 35.11 -53.77
N LEU A 16 67.57 33.83 -53.44
CA LEU A 16 67.41 32.74 -54.39
C LEU A 16 65.91 32.46 -54.55
N LEU A 17 65.31 33.04 -55.59
CA LEU A 17 63.88 32.96 -55.83
C LEU A 17 63.55 31.69 -56.63
N VAL A 18 63.09 30.64 -55.95
CA VAL A 18 62.79 29.35 -56.56
C VAL A 18 61.40 29.37 -57.19
N LEU A 19 61.38 29.16 -58.51
CA LEU A 19 60.20 29.22 -59.37
C LEU A 19 59.99 27.89 -60.10
N GLY A 20 58.73 27.60 -60.39
CA GLY A 20 58.29 26.37 -61.04
C GLY A 20 56.92 25.94 -60.53
N MET A 21 56.21 25.16 -61.32
CA MET A 21 54.89 24.63 -60.94
C MET A 21 54.99 23.72 -59.69
N HIS A 22 53.89 23.59 -58.93
CA HIS A 22 53.79 22.57 -57.89
C HIS A 22 54.17 21.19 -58.47
N ARG A 23 54.87 20.38 -57.66
CA ARG A 23 55.39 19.04 -58.04
C ARG A 23 56.55 19.03 -59.06
N SER A 24 56.95 20.19 -59.63
CA SER A 24 58.13 20.32 -60.54
C SER A 24 59.49 20.38 -59.83
N GLY A 25 59.63 19.69 -58.69
CA GLY A 25 60.90 19.62 -57.95
C GLY A 25 61.22 20.82 -57.07
N THR A 26 60.39 21.87 -56.99
CA THR A 26 60.69 23.10 -56.23
C THR A 26 61.07 22.84 -54.77
N SER A 27 60.39 21.94 -54.05
CA SER A 27 60.77 21.57 -52.67
C SER A 27 62.11 20.83 -52.58
N ALA A 28 62.45 20.01 -53.58
CA ALA A 28 63.73 19.29 -53.64
C ALA A 28 64.89 20.26 -53.91
N LEU A 29 64.66 21.24 -54.80
CA LEU A 29 65.58 22.34 -55.05
C LEU A 29 65.78 23.19 -53.78
N THR A 30 64.72 23.68 -53.15
CA THR A 30 64.84 24.51 -51.93
C THR A 30 65.50 23.75 -50.77
N GLY A 31 65.26 22.45 -50.62
CA GLY A 31 65.96 21.63 -49.62
C GLY A 31 67.46 21.46 -49.90
N MET A 32 67.87 21.33 -51.18
CA MET A 32 69.29 21.38 -51.57
C MET A 32 69.91 22.75 -51.24
N LEU A 33 69.24 23.84 -51.59
CA LEU A 33 69.69 25.21 -51.31
C LEU A 33 69.89 25.44 -49.81
N SER A 34 68.97 24.95 -48.97
CA SER A 34 69.09 25.01 -47.51
C SER A 34 70.33 24.28 -46.99
N GLN A 35 70.61 23.06 -47.49
CA GLN A 35 71.83 22.34 -47.11
C GLN A 35 73.10 23.10 -47.52
N LEU A 36 73.11 23.77 -48.68
CA LEU A 36 74.21 24.61 -49.16
C LEU A 36 74.37 25.94 -48.39
N GLY A 37 73.54 26.19 -47.36
CA GLY A 37 73.63 27.36 -46.48
C GLY A 37 72.76 28.55 -46.87
N CYS A 38 71.65 28.32 -47.60
CA CYS A 38 70.61 29.34 -47.75
C CYS A 38 69.68 29.33 -46.54
N ASP A 39 69.40 30.50 -45.98
CA ASP A 39 68.40 30.63 -44.93
C ASP A 39 66.98 30.30 -45.47
N LEU A 40 66.18 29.68 -44.60
CA LEU A 40 64.77 29.36 -44.82
C LEU A 40 63.88 30.30 -44.00
N PRO A 41 62.61 30.50 -44.40
CA PRO A 41 61.71 31.39 -43.67
C PRO A 41 61.35 30.85 -42.28
N GLU A 42 61.28 31.75 -41.30
CA GLU A 42 60.91 31.48 -39.90
C GLU A 42 59.65 30.61 -39.74
N SER A 43 58.58 30.88 -40.50
CA SER A 43 57.31 30.13 -40.46
C SER A 43 57.29 28.89 -41.38
N LEU A 44 58.32 28.03 -41.28
CA LEU A 44 58.49 26.89 -42.17
C LEU A 44 57.33 25.88 -42.08
N MET A 45 56.75 25.53 -43.23
CA MET A 45 55.61 24.62 -43.31
C MET A 45 56.00 23.16 -43.05
N GLN A 46 55.33 22.56 -42.07
CA GLN A 46 55.57 21.20 -41.59
C GLN A 46 55.38 20.13 -42.69
N PRO A 47 56.13 19.00 -42.64
CA PRO A 47 55.92 17.86 -43.52
C PRO A 47 54.51 17.26 -43.42
N SER A 48 54.11 16.49 -44.44
CA SER A 48 52.82 15.78 -44.46
C SER A 48 52.91 14.55 -45.37
N PRO A 49 51.93 13.62 -45.36
CA PRO A 49 51.87 12.51 -46.32
C PRO A 49 51.83 12.94 -47.81
N ARG A 50 51.51 14.21 -48.11
CA ARG A 50 51.57 14.75 -49.47
C ARG A 50 53.01 15.12 -49.89
N ASN A 51 53.93 15.26 -48.94
CA ASN A 51 55.34 15.59 -49.13
C ASN A 51 56.15 15.34 -47.83
N GLU A 52 56.67 14.12 -47.69
CA GLU A 52 57.24 13.61 -46.42
C GLU A 52 58.53 14.31 -45.99
N LYS A 53 59.34 14.80 -46.93
CA LYS A 53 60.61 15.49 -46.64
C LYS A 53 60.46 17.00 -46.40
N GLY A 54 59.23 17.50 -46.22
CA GLY A 54 58.94 18.91 -45.91
C GLY A 54 58.73 19.79 -47.14
N PHE A 55 57.93 20.86 -46.99
CA PHE A 55 57.56 21.71 -48.12
C PHE A 55 58.59 22.78 -48.48
N PHE A 56 59.40 23.26 -47.53
CA PHE A 56 60.30 24.40 -47.74
C PHE A 56 59.56 25.65 -48.30
N GLU A 57 58.32 25.83 -47.86
CA GLU A 57 57.44 26.98 -48.11
C GLU A 57 57.16 27.64 -46.74
N SER A 58 57.02 28.96 -46.69
CA SER A 58 56.51 29.66 -45.51
C SER A 58 54.99 29.52 -45.43
N VAL A 59 54.46 29.25 -44.24
CA VAL A 59 53.01 29.29 -43.97
C VAL A 59 52.47 30.70 -44.19
N SER A 60 53.14 31.71 -43.62
CA SER A 60 52.76 33.13 -43.76
C SER A 60 52.72 33.57 -45.23
N ILE A 61 53.75 33.26 -46.02
CA ILE A 61 53.82 33.64 -47.44
C ILE A 61 52.80 32.84 -48.28
N ARG A 62 52.56 31.56 -47.98
CA ARG A 62 51.51 30.75 -48.65
C ARG A 62 50.13 31.40 -48.48
N ASP A 63 49.78 31.71 -47.24
CA ASP A 63 48.43 32.21 -46.92
C ASP A 63 48.24 33.64 -47.43
N PHE A 64 49.28 34.47 -47.32
CA PHE A 64 49.33 35.78 -47.97
C PHE A 64 49.18 35.69 -49.51
N ASN A 65 49.89 34.78 -50.18
CA ASN A 65 49.73 34.56 -51.63
C ASN A 65 48.31 34.09 -51.98
N GLN A 66 47.68 33.30 -51.11
CA GLN A 66 46.31 32.82 -51.31
C GLN A 66 45.27 33.95 -51.16
N GLU A 67 45.49 34.91 -50.25
CA GLU A 67 44.73 36.16 -50.20
C GLU A 67 44.94 37.03 -51.45
N VAL A 68 46.19 37.21 -51.88
CA VAL A 68 46.57 38.02 -53.05
C VAL A 68 45.91 37.50 -54.32
N LEU A 69 46.01 36.19 -54.60
CA LEU A 69 45.39 35.56 -55.76
C LEU A 69 43.87 35.74 -55.74
N LYS A 70 43.23 35.50 -54.59
CA LYS A 70 41.78 35.68 -54.40
C LYS A 70 41.36 37.14 -54.62
N SER A 71 42.17 38.10 -54.14
CA SER A 71 41.96 39.53 -54.37
C SER A 71 42.09 39.92 -55.84
N ALA A 72 42.96 39.24 -56.60
CA ALA A 72 43.14 39.41 -58.03
C ALA A 72 42.09 38.67 -58.89
N GLY A 73 41.11 38.00 -58.27
CA GLY A 73 40.06 37.25 -58.95
C GLY A 73 40.54 35.92 -59.55
N THR A 74 41.58 35.31 -58.98
CA THR A 74 42.20 34.08 -59.48
C THR A 74 42.68 33.17 -58.33
N SER A 75 43.37 32.09 -58.66
CA SER A 75 43.79 31.03 -57.72
C SER A 75 45.09 30.36 -58.17
N TRP A 76 45.64 29.47 -57.34
CA TRP A 76 46.87 28.73 -57.66
C TRP A 76 46.66 27.71 -58.79
N ASP A 77 45.42 27.27 -58.99
CA ASP A 77 44.92 26.38 -60.04
C ASP A 77 44.24 27.15 -61.20
N GLY A 78 44.33 28.49 -61.20
CA GLY A 78 43.90 29.31 -62.32
C GLY A 78 44.82 29.17 -63.54
N TYR A 79 44.24 28.98 -64.72
CA TYR A 79 44.93 28.97 -66.02
C TYR A 79 44.69 30.26 -66.84
N GLU A 80 43.82 31.15 -66.39
CA GLU A 80 43.71 32.53 -66.89
C GLU A 80 44.92 33.39 -66.45
N ALA A 81 45.25 34.42 -67.23
CA ALA A 81 46.24 35.43 -66.85
C ALA A 81 45.73 36.29 -65.67
N VAL A 82 46.64 36.78 -64.82
CA VAL A 82 46.28 37.73 -63.75
C VAL A 82 45.81 39.06 -64.37
N ASN A 83 44.76 39.66 -63.81
CA ASN A 83 44.24 40.94 -64.27
C ASN A 83 45.28 42.06 -64.06
N GLU A 84 45.81 42.64 -65.15
CA GLU A 84 46.80 43.73 -65.10
C GLU A 84 46.27 44.98 -64.37
N GLY A 85 44.95 45.22 -64.41
CA GLY A 85 44.29 46.29 -63.65
C GLY A 85 44.29 46.07 -62.13
N TRP A 86 44.50 44.84 -61.65
CA TRP A 86 44.69 44.59 -60.22
C TRP A 86 46.06 45.09 -59.75
N LEU A 87 47.12 44.83 -60.52
CA LEU A 87 48.51 45.18 -60.16
C LEU A 87 48.72 46.68 -59.91
N THR A 88 47.97 47.53 -60.61
CA THR A 88 48.03 48.99 -60.49
C THR A 88 47.01 49.57 -59.49
N SER A 89 46.18 48.73 -58.88
CA SER A 89 45.08 49.15 -58.01
C SER A 89 45.55 49.64 -56.62
N PRO A 90 44.74 50.47 -55.93
CA PRO A 90 44.96 50.79 -54.51
C PRO A 90 44.95 49.57 -53.59
N VAL A 91 44.33 48.45 -54.01
CA VAL A 91 44.30 47.19 -53.26
C VAL A 91 45.66 46.50 -53.34
N ALA A 92 46.25 46.39 -54.52
CA ALA A 92 47.59 45.83 -54.69
C ALA A 92 48.66 46.62 -53.92
N ARG A 93 48.52 47.94 -53.77
CA ARG A 93 49.43 48.75 -52.90
C ARG A 93 49.35 48.32 -51.43
N LYS A 94 48.15 48.12 -50.88
CA LYS A 94 47.97 47.62 -49.50
C LYS A 94 48.52 46.21 -49.32
N PHE A 95 48.45 45.37 -50.36
CA PHE A 95 49.11 44.06 -50.35
C PHE A 95 50.63 44.19 -50.44
N HIS A 96 51.17 45.15 -51.19
CA HIS A 96 52.62 45.41 -51.26
C HIS A 96 53.15 45.79 -49.86
N GLU A 97 52.53 46.76 -49.20
CA GLU A 97 52.88 47.19 -47.83
C GLU A 97 52.93 45.97 -46.87
N ARG A 98 51.88 45.15 -46.85
CA ARG A 98 51.84 43.89 -46.08
C ARG A 98 52.90 42.86 -46.49
N ALA A 99 53.28 42.80 -47.77
CA ALA A 99 54.27 41.86 -48.26
C ALA A 99 55.68 42.21 -47.77
N LEU A 100 56.00 43.50 -47.63
CA LEU A 100 57.24 43.96 -47.01
C LEU A 100 57.29 43.58 -45.53
N ASP A 101 56.19 43.76 -44.78
CA ASP A 101 56.08 43.29 -43.39
C ASP A 101 56.31 41.77 -43.28
N VAL A 102 55.69 40.99 -44.17
CA VAL A 102 55.87 39.53 -44.22
C VAL A 102 57.31 39.15 -44.56
N LEU A 103 57.96 39.76 -45.57
CA LEU A 103 59.36 39.49 -45.87
C LEU A 103 60.29 39.89 -44.71
N GLN A 104 60.03 41.01 -44.04
CA GLN A 104 60.80 41.42 -42.86
C GLN A 104 60.65 40.45 -41.69
N GLN A 105 59.46 39.88 -41.49
CA GLN A 105 59.22 38.83 -40.50
C GLN A 105 59.83 37.47 -40.87
N GLN A 106 59.99 37.15 -42.16
CA GLN A 106 60.50 35.85 -42.61
C GLN A 106 62.01 35.82 -42.91
N PHE A 107 62.59 36.96 -43.29
CA PHE A 107 63.97 37.07 -43.80
C PHE A 107 64.67 38.39 -43.39
N GLY A 108 64.13 39.14 -42.43
CA GLY A 108 64.65 40.45 -42.03
C GLY A 108 66.11 40.42 -41.56
N SER A 109 66.52 39.36 -40.88
CA SER A 109 67.90 39.10 -40.42
C SER A 109 68.82 38.51 -41.48
N SER A 110 68.31 37.78 -42.47
CA SER A 110 69.12 37.01 -43.43
C SER A 110 69.78 37.89 -44.51
N PRO A 111 71.07 37.69 -44.83
CA PRO A 111 71.71 38.25 -46.01
C PRO A 111 71.58 37.35 -47.26
N PHE A 112 71.25 36.06 -47.11
CA PHE A 112 71.29 35.07 -48.19
C PHE A 112 70.24 33.97 -47.96
N PHE A 113 69.05 34.14 -48.54
CA PHE A 113 67.88 33.28 -48.27
C PHE A 113 67.25 32.70 -49.54
N ALA A 114 66.52 31.59 -49.37
CA ALA A 114 65.71 30.98 -50.42
C ALA A 114 64.22 31.32 -50.23
N LEU A 115 63.63 32.04 -51.19
CA LEU A 115 62.19 32.29 -51.25
C LEU A 115 61.53 31.30 -52.22
N LYS A 116 60.57 30.52 -51.72
CA LYS A 116 59.80 29.58 -52.54
C LYS A 116 58.33 29.53 -52.16
N ASP A 117 57.48 29.78 -53.14
CA ASP A 117 56.08 29.34 -53.24
C ASP A 117 55.72 29.33 -54.73
N PRO A 118 55.25 28.21 -55.32
CA PRO A 118 54.85 28.15 -56.73
C PRO A 118 53.83 29.23 -57.15
N ARG A 119 53.01 29.73 -56.22
CA ARG A 119 52.08 30.85 -56.45
C ARG A 119 52.78 32.15 -56.87
N ILE A 120 54.04 32.34 -56.48
CA ILE A 120 54.82 33.51 -56.89
C ILE A 120 54.96 33.56 -58.41
N CYS A 121 55.01 32.41 -59.11
CA CYS A 121 55.06 32.38 -60.58
C CYS A 121 53.89 33.13 -61.24
N ARG A 122 52.69 33.06 -60.64
CA ARG A 122 51.50 33.83 -61.07
C ARG A 122 51.63 35.33 -60.77
N MET A 123 52.18 35.65 -59.60
CA MET A 123 52.21 37.01 -59.04
C MET A 123 53.59 37.70 -59.16
N LEU A 124 54.47 37.23 -60.05
CA LEU A 124 55.83 37.75 -60.21
C LEU A 124 55.92 39.27 -60.45
N PRO A 125 55.05 39.91 -61.25
CA PRO A 125 55.07 41.37 -61.41
C PRO A 125 54.85 42.13 -60.10
N PHE A 126 54.03 41.59 -59.21
CA PHE A 126 53.81 42.12 -57.86
C PHE A 126 55.04 41.86 -56.97
N TRP A 127 55.49 40.60 -56.88
CA TRP A 127 56.62 40.22 -56.03
C TRP A 127 57.95 40.84 -56.45
N ARG A 128 58.14 41.16 -57.75
CA ARG A 128 59.33 41.89 -58.23
C ARG A 128 59.44 43.27 -57.56
N GLY A 129 58.33 44.02 -57.46
CA GLY A 129 58.31 45.31 -56.78
C GLY A 129 58.60 45.17 -55.28
N VAL A 130 57.93 44.23 -54.62
CA VAL A 130 58.14 43.94 -53.18
C VAL A 130 59.61 43.58 -52.89
N LEU A 131 60.23 42.73 -53.71
CA LEU A 131 61.64 42.34 -53.54
C LEU A 131 62.64 43.45 -53.93
N GLU A 132 62.23 44.39 -54.79
CA GLU A 132 63.02 45.58 -55.10
C GLU A 132 63.05 46.55 -53.90
N ASP A 133 61.87 46.84 -53.32
CA ASP A 133 61.70 47.72 -52.16
C ASP A 133 62.17 47.07 -50.83
N PHE A 134 62.29 45.73 -50.77
CA PHE A 134 62.98 44.98 -49.68
C PHE A 134 64.53 44.99 -49.81
N ASP A 135 65.08 45.88 -50.64
CA ASP A 135 66.50 45.99 -51.05
C ASP A 135 67.20 44.64 -51.29
N CYS A 136 66.54 43.74 -52.02
CA CYS A 136 67.08 42.41 -52.29
C CYS A 136 67.59 42.24 -53.74
N GLU A 137 68.74 41.60 -53.91
CA GLU A 137 69.24 41.11 -55.20
C GLU A 137 68.56 39.76 -55.49
N VAL A 138 67.54 39.79 -56.34
CA VAL A 138 66.78 38.61 -56.73
C VAL A 138 67.53 37.84 -57.80
N LYS A 139 67.81 36.56 -57.53
CA LYS A 139 68.43 35.60 -58.45
C LYS A 139 67.43 34.46 -58.70
N PRO A 140 66.63 34.51 -59.79
CA PRO A 140 65.60 33.51 -60.04
C PRO A 140 66.20 32.15 -60.43
N ILE A 141 65.65 31.07 -59.89
CA ILE A 141 66.00 29.69 -60.25
C ILE A 141 64.72 29.00 -60.72
N LEU A 142 64.64 28.70 -62.02
CA LEU A 142 63.46 28.12 -62.66
C LEU A 142 63.66 26.61 -62.80
N THR A 143 62.90 25.80 -62.05
CA THR A 143 62.91 24.33 -62.15
C THR A 143 61.72 23.80 -62.94
N VAL A 144 62.03 23.04 -63.99
CA VAL A 144 61.03 22.35 -64.83
C VAL A 144 60.96 20.86 -64.49
N ARG A 145 59.80 20.24 -64.76
CA ARG A 145 59.59 18.79 -64.75
C ARG A 145 58.60 18.44 -65.85
N GLN A 146 58.72 17.21 -66.35
CA GLN A 146 57.81 16.59 -67.31
C GLN A 146 56.32 16.88 -66.95
N PRO A 147 55.53 17.46 -67.86
CA PRO A 147 54.22 18.04 -67.54
C PRO A 147 53.14 17.01 -67.19
N MET A 148 53.23 15.79 -67.73
CA MET A 148 52.29 14.69 -67.44
C MET A 148 52.57 14.05 -66.08
N GLU A 149 53.82 13.96 -65.63
CA GLU A 149 54.15 13.58 -64.25
C GLU A 149 53.62 14.62 -63.25
N VAL A 150 53.65 15.91 -63.60
CA VAL A 150 53.02 16.97 -62.80
C VAL A 150 51.49 16.83 -62.81
N ALA A 151 50.86 16.71 -63.97
CA ALA A 151 49.42 16.57 -64.10
C ALA A 151 48.88 15.31 -63.39
N ALA A 152 49.55 14.15 -63.53
CA ALA A 152 49.24 12.94 -62.79
C ALA A 152 49.37 13.12 -61.27
N SER A 153 50.39 13.85 -60.81
CA SER A 153 50.57 14.14 -59.38
C SER A 153 49.56 15.15 -58.84
N LEU A 154 49.03 16.06 -59.67
CA LEU A 154 47.91 16.94 -59.31
C LEU A 154 46.60 16.16 -59.24
N LYS A 155 46.35 15.24 -60.19
CA LYS A 155 45.21 14.32 -60.15
C LYS A 155 45.22 13.46 -58.89
N ALA A 156 46.38 12.92 -58.51
CA ALA A 156 46.54 12.15 -57.27
C ALA A 156 46.44 13.00 -55.97
N ARG A 157 46.64 14.33 -56.02
CA ARG A 157 46.66 15.22 -54.85
C ARG A 157 45.31 15.90 -54.60
N ASP A 158 44.64 16.32 -55.67
CA ASP A 158 43.48 17.23 -55.64
C ASP A 158 42.32 16.79 -56.56
N ASN A 159 42.42 15.60 -57.19
CA ASN A 159 41.51 15.12 -58.25
C ASN A 159 41.42 16.06 -59.48
N CYS A 160 42.42 16.93 -59.68
CA CYS A 160 42.52 17.79 -60.85
C CYS A 160 42.61 16.95 -62.13
N ASP A 161 41.87 17.32 -63.19
CA ASP A 161 41.99 16.60 -64.46
C ASP A 161 43.37 16.81 -65.13
N VAL A 162 43.77 15.87 -65.98
CA VAL A 162 45.07 15.86 -66.68
C VAL A 162 45.19 17.02 -67.67
N ALA A 163 44.13 17.35 -68.42
CA ALA A 163 44.14 18.50 -69.34
C ALA A 163 44.18 19.82 -68.56
N MET A 164 43.46 19.90 -67.43
CA MET A 164 43.52 21.05 -66.54
C MET A 164 44.92 21.21 -65.92
N GLY A 165 45.51 20.13 -65.41
CA GLY A 165 46.87 20.11 -64.85
C GLY A 165 47.94 20.55 -65.86
N GLN A 166 47.79 20.16 -67.14
CA GLN A 166 48.61 20.66 -68.24
C GLN A 166 48.49 22.19 -68.44
N MET A 167 47.26 22.72 -68.47
CA MET A 167 47.02 24.16 -68.64
C MET A 167 47.55 24.99 -67.45
N ILE A 168 47.39 24.49 -66.23
CA ILE A 168 47.92 25.13 -65.02
C ILE A 168 49.46 25.10 -65.03
N TRP A 169 50.08 23.96 -65.37
CA TRP A 169 51.53 23.85 -65.54
C TRP A 169 52.05 24.87 -66.57
N LEU A 170 51.42 24.92 -67.74
CA LEU A 170 51.79 25.83 -68.84
C LEU A 170 51.73 27.29 -68.41
N ARG A 171 50.63 27.68 -67.74
CA ARG A 171 50.44 29.01 -67.15
C ARG A 171 51.58 29.39 -66.21
N HIS A 172 51.95 28.50 -65.28
CA HIS A 172 52.99 28.78 -64.28
C HIS A 172 54.38 28.92 -64.90
N VAL A 173 54.76 28.03 -65.83
CA VAL A 173 56.12 28.05 -66.39
C VAL A 173 56.32 29.22 -67.37
N LEU A 174 55.30 29.58 -68.16
CA LEU A 174 55.38 30.73 -69.07
C LEU A 174 55.35 32.06 -68.33
N GLU A 175 54.58 32.20 -67.24
CA GLU A 175 54.61 33.42 -66.43
C GLU A 175 55.89 33.50 -65.60
N ALA A 176 56.41 32.39 -65.07
CA ALA A 176 57.73 32.33 -64.43
C ALA A 176 58.86 32.77 -65.37
N GLU A 177 58.87 32.24 -66.59
CA GLU A 177 59.86 32.60 -67.60
C GLU A 177 59.69 34.08 -68.00
N ARG A 178 58.56 34.46 -68.59
CA ARG A 178 58.40 35.80 -69.17
C ARG A 178 58.58 36.91 -68.14
N GLN A 179 58.19 36.71 -66.89
CA GLN A 179 58.31 37.69 -65.82
C GLN A 179 59.65 37.65 -65.07
N THR A 180 60.62 36.81 -65.49
CA THR A 180 62.03 36.86 -65.01
C THR A 180 63.03 37.32 -66.06
N ARG A 181 62.61 37.54 -67.32
CA ARG A 181 63.48 38.10 -68.37
C ARG A 181 64.10 39.44 -67.94
N GLY A 182 65.34 39.65 -68.38
CA GLY A 182 66.15 40.82 -68.03
C GLY A 182 66.80 40.78 -66.64
N VAL A 183 66.68 39.66 -65.91
CA VAL A 183 67.37 39.39 -64.65
C VAL A 183 68.29 38.19 -64.83
N VAL A 184 69.46 38.18 -64.18
CA VAL A 184 70.37 37.02 -64.17
C VAL A 184 69.68 35.87 -63.44
N ARG A 185 69.38 34.80 -64.17
CA ARG A 185 68.55 33.66 -63.73
C ARG A 185 69.16 32.33 -64.18
N PHE A 186 68.78 31.26 -63.51
CA PHE A 186 69.28 29.91 -63.78
C PHE A 186 68.13 28.95 -64.08
N HIS A 187 68.29 28.12 -65.11
CA HIS A 187 67.32 27.10 -65.50
C HIS A 187 67.83 25.72 -65.08
N THR A 188 66.94 24.89 -64.53
CA THR A 188 67.26 23.52 -64.13
C THR A 188 66.03 22.61 -64.28
N SER A 189 66.21 21.31 -64.12
CA SER A 189 65.10 20.35 -64.12
C SER A 189 65.16 19.40 -62.93
N TYR A 190 64.01 18.84 -62.55
CA TYR A 190 63.93 17.80 -61.52
C TYR A 190 64.76 16.56 -61.90
N ASP A 191 64.86 16.24 -63.20
CA ASP A 191 65.71 15.17 -63.72
C ASP A 191 67.20 15.50 -63.52
N SER A 192 67.64 16.71 -63.88
CA SER A 192 69.03 17.19 -63.68
C SER A 192 69.41 17.19 -62.20
N LEU A 193 68.51 17.63 -61.33
CA LEU A 193 68.70 17.69 -59.88
C LEU A 193 68.86 16.30 -59.26
N LEU A 194 68.04 15.31 -59.66
CA LEU A 194 68.18 13.93 -59.18
C LEU A 194 69.40 13.22 -59.78
N ALA A 195 69.79 13.55 -61.02
CA ALA A 195 70.92 12.91 -61.69
C ALA A 195 72.28 13.37 -61.16
N ASN A 196 72.49 14.69 -60.98
CA ASN A 196 73.73 15.25 -60.44
C ASN A 196 73.52 16.65 -59.83
N TRP A 197 72.97 16.69 -58.62
CA TRP A 197 72.76 17.93 -57.86
C TRP A 197 74.04 18.76 -57.67
N ALA A 198 75.21 18.12 -57.57
CA ALA A 198 76.49 18.81 -57.33
C ALA A 198 76.96 19.59 -58.58
N MET A 199 76.79 19.00 -59.76
CA MET A 199 76.99 19.69 -61.04
C MET A 199 76.03 20.87 -61.18
N VAL A 200 74.74 20.66 -60.85
CA VAL A 200 73.73 21.73 -60.88
C VAL A 200 74.07 22.86 -59.91
N ALA A 201 74.56 22.55 -58.70
CA ALA A 201 74.97 23.55 -57.72
C ALA A 201 76.20 24.37 -58.15
N ASN A 202 77.18 23.75 -58.82
CA ASN A 202 78.33 24.47 -59.39
C ASN A 202 77.89 25.38 -60.56
N GLN A 203 77.15 24.82 -61.53
CA GLN A 203 76.63 25.59 -62.68
C GLN A 203 75.76 26.79 -62.24
N MET A 204 74.98 26.61 -61.17
CA MET A 204 74.16 27.66 -60.57
C MET A 204 75.01 28.75 -59.88
N GLN A 205 76.06 28.36 -59.16
CA GLN A 205 76.99 29.30 -58.53
C GLN A 205 77.66 30.20 -59.58
N ASP A 206 78.20 29.58 -60.63
CA ASP A 206 78.92 30.27 -61.70
C ASP A 206 77.97 31.14 -62.55
N GLY A 207 76.81 30.59 -62.94
CA GLY A 207 75.82 31.28 -63.77
C GLY A 207 75.06 32.42 -63.08
N LEU A 208 74.96 32.39 -61.74
CA LEU A 208 74.32 33.44 -60.95
C LEU A 208 75.31 34.37 -60.23
N GLY A 209 76.62 34.09 -60.31
CA GLY A 209 77.69 34.95 -59.80
C GLY A 209 77.69 35.13 -58.28
N PHE A 210 77.66 34.04 -57.51
CA PHE A 210 77.84 34.06 -56.05
C PHE A 210 78.81 32.96 -55.59
N SER A 211 78.85 32.67 -54.28
CA SER A 211 79.54 31.49 -53.74
C SER A 211 78.71 30.87 -52.63
N TRP A 212 78.64 29.54 -52.56
CA TRP A 212 77.85 28.85 -51.54
C TRP A 212 78.42 29.08 -50.12
N PRO A 213 77.60 29.45 -49.13
CA PRO A 213 78.06 29.57 -47.74
C PRO A 213 78.58 28.25 -47.14
N THR A 214 78.09 27.09 -47.62
CA THR A 214 78.56 25.76 -47.23
C THR A 214 79.14 25.01 -48.43
N GLY A 215 80.32 24.40 -48.27
CA GLY A 215 81.01 23.69 -49.35
C GLY A 215 80.32 22.39 -49.76
N LEU A 216 80.24 22.11 -51.07
CA LEU A 216 79.51 20.96 -51.64
C LEU A 216 79.94 19.62 -51.02
N GLU A 217 81.23 19.41 -50.77
CA GLU A 217 81.77 18.18 -50.15
C GLU A 217 81.21 17.94 -48.74
N GLN A 218 81.01 19.01 -47.96
CA GLN A 218 80.53 18.94 -46.58
C GLN A 218 79.07 18.48 -46.51
N VAL A 219 78.27 18.87 -47.51
CA VAL A 219 76.81 18.61 -47.55
C VAL A 219 76.46 17.34 -48.34
N ALA A 220 77.40 16.78 -49.11
CA ALA A 220 77.11 15.75 -50.10
C ALA A 220 76.43 14.51 -49.52
N GLY A 221 76.82 14.08 -48.32
CA GLY A 221 76.21 12.95 -47.61
C GLY A 221 74.78 13.20 -47.12
N ASN A 222 74.41 14.47 -46.89
CA ASN A 222 73.05 14.85 -46.49
C ASN A 222 72.17 15.07 -47.72
N VAL A 223 72.65 15.83 -48.71
CA VAL A 223 71.91 16.13 -49.94
C VAL A 223 71.58 14.84 -50.70
N SER A 224 72.50 13.88 -50.78
CA SER A 224 72.25 12.59 -51.46
C SER A 224 71.24 11.69 -50.72
N LYS A 225 71.08 11.84 -49.39
CA LYS A 225 70.00 11.19 -48.62
C LYS A 225 68.66 11.93 -48.72
N PHE A 226 68.72 13.23 -49.03
CA PHE A 226 67.53 14.05 -49.23
C PHE A 226 66.94 13.86 -50.64
N LEU A 227 67.78 13.87 -51.68
CA LEU A 227 67.41 13.69 -53.09
C LEU A 227 67.36 12.21 -53.51
N THR A 228 66.40 11.46 -52.95
CA THR A 228 66.21 10.02 -53.24
C THR A 228 65.28 9.81 -54.45
N PRO A 229 65.66 8.98 -55.45
CA PRO A 229 64.82 8.65 -56.60
C PRO A 229 63.43 8.08 -56.24
N ASP A 230 63.31 7.41 -55.09
CA ASP A 230 62.09 6.72 -54.63
C ASP A 230 60.88 7.65 -54.43
N LEU A 231 61.12 8.96 -54.29
CA LEU A 231 60.07 9.99 -54.24
C LEU A 231 59.52 10.38 -55.63
N ARG A 232 60.00 9.74 -56.70
CA ARG A 232 59.48 9.89 -58.06
C ARG A 232 58.37 8.88 -58.34
N HIS A 233 57.22 9.05 -57.68
CA HIS A 233 56.05 8.15 -57.82
C HIS A 233 55.38 8.14 -59.21
N HIS A 234 55.82 9.00 -60.14
CA HIS A 234 55.37 9.01 -61.53
C HIS A 234 56.59 9.13 -62.44
N LEU A 235 56.69 8.22 -63.41
CA LEU A 235 57.71 8.16 -64.44
C LEU A 235 57.00 8.10 -65.79
N VAL A 236 57.18 9.12 -66.62
CA VAL A 236 56.71 9.11 -68.02
C VAL A 236 57.93 9.19 -68.92
N ALA A 237 58.11 8.21 -69.80
CA ALA A 237 59.27 8.18 -70.68
C ALA A 237 59.18 9.38 -71.66
N SER A 238 60.27 10.14 -71.81
CA SER A 238 60.29 11.38 -72.62
C SER A 238 59.76 11.18 -74.05
N ASN A 239 60.00 10.00 -74.60
CA ASN A 239 59.63 9.66 -75.97
C ASN A 239 58.11 9.53 -76.17
N GLN A 240 57.35 9.22 -75.10
CA GLN A 240 55.89 9.11 -75.16
C GLN A 240 55.22 10.48 -75.42
N ILE A 241 55.87 11.59 -75.06
CA ILE A 241 55.32 12.96 -75.20
C ILE A 241 55.14 13.37 -76.65
N ARG A 242 56.05 12.94 -77.54
CA ARG A 242 56.05 13.39 -78.95
C ARG A 242 54.82 12.90 -79.71
N ASP A 243 54.33 11.72 -79.37
CA ASP A 243 53.29 11.02 -80.13
C ASP A 243 51.96 10.93 -79.36
N ASP A 244 51.90 11.33 -78.08
CA ASP A 244 50.67 11.36 -77.28
C ASP A 244 49.71 12.48 -77.77
N PRO A 245 48.51 12.15 -78.29
CA PRO A 245 47.53 13.15 -78.72
C PRO A 245 46.93 13.94 -77.56
N LEU A 246 47.06 13.49 -76.31
CA LEU A 246 46.55 14.16 -75.12
C LEU A 246 47.45 15.32 -74.64
N VAL A 247 48.70 15.41 -75.12
CA VAL A 247 49.60 16.53 -74.77
C VAL A 247 49.46 17.66 -75.80
N ASN A 248 48.99 18.82 -75.37
CA ASN A 248 48.83 19.98 -76.26
C ASN A 248 50.20 20.43 -76.83
N VAL A 249 50.25 20.82 -78.12
CA VAL A 249 51.47 21.33 -78.79
C VAL A 249 52.14 22.48 -78.03
N TRP A 250 51.37 23.34 -77.35
CA TRP A 250 51.86 24.39 -76.46
C TRP A 250 52.67 23.83 -75.29
N VAL A 251 52.17 22.75 -74.68
CA VAL A 251 52.79 22.09 -73.53
C VAL A 251 54.08 21.38 -73.95
N ARG A 252 54.07 20.70 -75.11
CA ARG A 252 55.29 20.10 -75.70
C ARG A 252 56.34 21.18 -75.98
N THR A 253 55.95 22.24 -76.69
CA THR A 253 56.85 23.34 -77.09
C THR A 253 57.48 24.03 -75.88
N ALA A 254 56.68 24.37 -74.87
CA ALA A 254 57.19 24.98 -73.65
C ALA A 254 58.10 24.02 -72.85
N TYR A 255 57.78 22.72 -72.80
CA TYR A 255 58.61 21.74 -72.11
C TYR A 255 59.96 21.51 -72.81
N ASP A 256 59.95 21.28 -74.11
CA ASP A 256 61.16 21.03 -74.90
C ASP A 256 62.14 22.23 -74.82
N VAL A 257 61.63 23.46 -74.87
CA VAL A 257 62.43 24.70 -74.69
C VAL A 257 63.00 24.79 -73.27
N LEU A 258 62.14 24.75 -72.24
CA LEU A 258 62.57 24.97 -70.85
C LEU A 258 63.48 23.84 -70.34
N ARG A 259 63.33 22.62 -70.87
CA ARG A 259 64.24 21.51 -70.66
C ARG A 259 65.57 21.73 -71.39
N GLY A 260 65.54 22.15 -72.65
CA GLY A 260 66.75 22.51 -73.40
C GLY A 260 67.58 23.57 -72.67
N TRP A 261 66.93 24.60 -72.13
CA TRP A 261 67.62 25.63 -71.33
C TRP A 261 68.19 25.10 -70.01
N ALA A 262 67.55 24.09 -69.40
CA ALA A 262 68.04 23.40 -68.20
C ALA A 262 69.21 22.42 -68.47
N GLU A 263 69.48 22.08 -69.72
CA GLU A 263 70.57 21.20 -70.14
C GLU A 263 71.71 21.95 -70.86
N HIS A 264 71.42 23.07 -71.53
CA HIS A 264 72.34 23.77 -72.44
C HIS A 264 72.40 25.31 -72.27
N GLY A 265 71.56 25.90 -71.42
CA GLY A 265 71.41 27.36 -71.32
C GLY A 265 70.44 27.96 -72.35
N GLU A 266 70.17 29.26 -72.23
CA GLU A 266 69.15 29.94 -73.03
C GLU A 266 69.56 30.15 -74.50
N ASN A 267 68.59 29.98 -75.41
CA ASN A 267 68.71 30.41 -76.81
C ASN A 267 67.79 31.62 -77.07
N ALA A 268 68.31 32.64 -77.77
CA ALA A 268 67.59 33.85 -78.13
C ALA A 268 66.34 33.59 -79.01
N GLU A 269 66.39 32.57 -79.87
CA GLU A 269 65.27 32.23 -80.79
C GLU A 269 64.04 31.67 -80.05
N ASP A 270 64.28 30.98 -78.94
CA ASP A 270 63.24 30.30 -78.16
C ASP A 270 62.29 31.27 -77.45
N TYR A 271 62.73 32.50 -77.15
CA TYR A 271 61.87 33.54 -76.60
C TYR A 271 60.64 33.81 -77.47
N THR A 272 60.83 33.87 -78.79
CA THR A 272 59.74 34.08 -79.76
C THR A 272 58.78 32.89 -79.78
N ARG A 273 59.29 31.66 -79.59
CA ARG A 273 58.49 30.44 -79.52
C ARG A 273 57.61 30.45 -78.26
N LEU A 274 58.17 30.79 -77.10
CA LEU A 274 57.43 30.88 -75.83
C LEU A 274 56.39 32.01 -75.83
N ASP A 275 56.72 33.18 -76.39
CA ASP A 275 55.76 34.30 -76.50
C ASP A 275 54.61 33.98 -77.47
N THR A 276 54.88 33.25 -78.56
CA THR A 276 53.83 32.75 -79.48
C THR A 276 52.88 31.82 -78.74
N VAL A 277 53.41 30.82 -78.04
CA VAL A 277 52.62 29.87 -77.23
C VAL A 277 51.79 30.59 -76.16
N LEU A 278 52.36 31.57 -75.45
CA LEU A 278 51.63 32.34 -74.45
C LEU A 278 50.52 33.21 -75.06
N SER A 279 50.76 33.79 -76.24
CA SER A 279 49.77 34.61 -76.97
C SER A 279 48.58 33.79 -77.47
N GLU A 280 48.86 32.63 -78.07
CA GLU A 280 47.82 31.68 -78.53
C GLU A 280 47.01 31.14 -77.35
N PHE A 281 47.69 30.69 -76.28
CA PHE A 281 47.04 30.19 -75.06
C PHE A 281 46.17 31.25 -74.38
N ASN A 282 46.67 32.49 -74.23
CA ASN A 282 45.87 33.62 -73.73
C ASN A 282 44.65 33.93 -74.61
N THR A 283 44.72 33.67 -75.91
CA THR A 283 43.63 33.94 -76.86
C THR A 283 42.57 32.84 -76.80
N ALA A 284 42.97 31.57 -76.82
CA ALA A 284 42.06 30.43 -76.65
C ALA A 284 41.36 30.44 -75.29
N VAL A 285 42.09 30.68 -74.19
CA VAL A 285 41.51 30.75 -72.84
C VAL A 285 40.46 31.85 -72.71
N ARG A 286 40.63 32.99 -73.39
CA ARG A 286 39.59 34.04 -73.44
C ARG A 286 38.40 33.65 -74.32
N GLY A 287 38.63 32.95 -75.42
CA GLY A 287 37.57 32.47 -76.32
C GLY A 287 36.64 31.42 -75.69
N PHE A 288 37.19 30.49 -74.90
CA PHE A 288 36.41 29.44 -74.22
C PHE A 288 35.93 29.81 -72.81
N ARG A 289 36.15 31.06 -72.36
CA ARG A 289 35.95 31.47 -70.96
C ARG A 289 34.52 31.22 -70.46
N SER A 290 33.50 31.63 -71.21
CA SER A 290 32.11 31.44 -70.81
C SER A 290 31.73 29.97 -70.74
N VAL A 291 32.10 29.17 -71.75
CA VAL A 291 31.82 27.73 -71.81
C VAL A 291 32.42 26.99 -70.61
N VAL A 292 33.67 27.28 -70.24
CA VAL A 292 34.30 26.62 -69.09
C VAL A 292 33.74 27.14 -67.76
N GLN A 293 33.33 28.41 -67.67
CA GLN A 293 32.64 28.94 -66.48
C GLN A 293 31.24 28.36 -66.30
N GLU A 294 30.50 28.15 -67.41
CA GLU A 294 29.19 27.47 -67.42
C GLU A 294 29.33 26.01 -66.97
N GLU A 295 30.28 25.25 -67.53
CA GLU A 295 30.59 23.87 -67.10
C GLU A 295 31.06 23.80 -65.63
N GLN A 296 31.88 24.76 -65.17
CA GLN A 296 32.30 24.83 -63.77
C GLN A 296 31.12 25.13 -62.82
N SER A 297 30.18 25.99 -63.22
CA SER A 297 28.94 26.21 -62.44
C SER A 297 28.10 24.94 -62.39
N HIS A 298 27.76 24.37 -63.55
CA HIS A 298 26.95 23.14 -63.61
C HIS A 298 27.59 21.98 -62.83
N SER A 299 28.92 21.83 -62.88
CA SER A 299 29.64 20.82 -62.09
C SER A 299 29.60 21.11 -60.59
N ALA A 300 29.62 22.38 -60.16
CA ALA A 300 29.49 22.76 -58.76
C ALA A 300 28.05 22.57 -58.25
N ASP A 301 27.05 22.94 -59.05
CA ASP A 301 25.63 22.76 -58.77
C ASP A 301 25.27 21.26 -58.69
N LEU A 302 25.82 20.44 -59.61
CA LEU A 302 25.67 18.98 -59.59
C LEU A 302 26.32 18.34 -58.35
N GLN A 303 27.51 18.80 -57.95
CA GLN A 303 28.16 18.31 -56.73
C GLN A 303 27.38 18.75 -55.48
N ALA A 304 26.87 19.98 -55.42
CA ALA A 304 26.03 20.43 -54.31
C ALA A 304 24.72 19.63 -54.21
N ALA A 305 24.09 19.31 -55.35
CA ALA A 305 22.92 18.43 -55.39
C ALA A 305 23.25 17.00 -54.94
N LYS A 306 24.40 16.45 -55.35
CA LYS A 306 24.91 15.16 -54.86
C LYS A 306 25.12 15.17 -53.35
N ASP A 307 25.77 16.20 -52.82
CA ASP A 307 26.02 16.35 -51.38
C ASP A 307 24.72 16.47 -50.56
N VAL A 308 23.62 16.96 -51.15
CA VAL A 308 22.27 16.94 -50.55
C VAL A 308 21.71 15.53 -50.56
N LEU A 309 21.70 14.86 -51.72
CA LEU A 309 21.17 13.50 -51.86
C LEU A 309 21.89 12.47 -50.98
N GLU A 310 23.21 12.61 -50.79
CA GLU A 310 23.97 11.75 -49.88
C GLU A 310 23.58 11.96 -48.40
N ARG A 311 23.21 13.19 -48.00
CA ARG A 311 22.67 13.47 -46.65
C ARG A 311 21.25 12.93 -46.47
N GLU A 312 20.37 13.16 -47.44
CA GLU A 312 18.99 12.61 -47.42
C GLU A 312 19.00 11.08 -47.39
N HIS A 313 19.93 10.44 -48.11
CA HIS A 313 20.12 8.99 -48.07
C HIS A 313 20.57 8.49 -46.69
N GLU A 314 21.47 9.19 -46.01
CA GLU A 314 21.95 8.81 -44.67
C GLU A 314 20.83 8.96 -43.62
N GLU A 315 20.06 10.06 -43.66
CA GLU A 315 18.90 10.29 -42.79
C GLU A 315 17.79 9.24 -43.02
N ALA A 316 17.51 8.90 -44.29
CA ALA A 316 16.59 7.82 -44.64
C ALA A 316 17.09 6.45 -44.16
N SER A 317 18.39 6.18 -44.29
CA SER A 317 19.02 4.92 -43.84
C SER A 317 18.94 4.74 -42.33
N GLU A 318 19.21 5.79 -41.54
CA GLU A 318 19.03 5.76 -40.08
C GLU A 318 17.56 5.61 -39.70
N THR A 319 16.65 6.30 -40.40
CA THR A 319 15.19 6.16 -40.19
C THR A 319 14.74 4.71 -40.42
N ILE A 320 15.20 4.06 -41.50
CA ILE A 320 14.95 2.64 -41.78
C ILE A 320 15.56 1.75 -40.68
N ARG A 321 16.76 2.07 -40.17
CA ARG A 321 17.40 1.32 -39.07
C ARG A 321 16.57 1.39 -37.78
N VAL A 322 16.05 2.57 -37.43
CA VAL A 322 15.17 2.77 -36.26
C VAL A 322 13.83 2.04 -36.44
N LEU A 323 13.21 2.12 -37.62
CA LEU A 323 11.95 1.42 -37.91
C LEU A 323 12.11 -0.11 -37.85
N ARG A 324 13.21 -0.67 -38.39
CA ARG A 324 13.52 -2.11 -38.27
C ARG A 324 13.65 -2.57 -36.82
N LYS A 325 14.29 -1.78 -35.94
CA LYS A 325 14.36 -2.07 -34.50
C LYS A 325 12.98 -2.08 -33.85
N LYS A 326 12.13 -1.10 -34.17
CA LYS A 326 10.73 -1.04 -33.67
C LYS A 326 9.91 -2.24 -34.13
N HIS A 327 10.01 -2.61 -35.41
CA HIS A 327 9.31 -3.78 -35.97
C HIS A 327 9.74 -5.07 -35.28
N SER A 328 11.05 -5.31 -35.12
CA SER A 328 11.58 -6.49 -34.43
C SER A 328 11.14 -6.58 -32.96
N HIS A 329 10.97 -5.45 -32.27
CA HIS A 329 10.44 -5.45 -30.90
C HIS A 329 8.94 -5.76 -30.87
N ALA A 330 8.16 -5.19 -31.81
CA ALA A 330 6.73 -5.46 -31.93
C ALA A 330 6.42 -6.92 -32.32
N ASP A 331 7.22 -7.53 -33.20
CA ASP A 331 7.12 -8.97 -33.51
C ASP A 331 7.40 -9.83 -32.28
N ALA A 332 8.44 -9.51 -31.50
CA ALA A 332 8.76 -10.24 -30.27
C ALA A 332 7.61 -10.16 -29.25
N GLN A 333 7.04 -8.97 -29.03
CA GLN A 333 5.84 -8.79 -28.19
C GLN A 333 4.63 -9.54 -28.75
N ARG A 334 4.46 -9.60 -30.07
CA ARG A 334 3.35 -10.36 -30.68
C ARG A 334 3.50 -11.85 -30.41
N VAL A 335 4.69 -12.43 -30.60
CA VAL A 335 4.95 -13.85 -30.31
C VAL A 335 4.78 -14.17 -28.81
N GLU A 336 5.20 -13.27 -27.91
CA GLU A 336 5.00 -13.40 -26.47
C GLU A 336 3.49 -13.41 -26.12
N THR A 337 2.71 -12.48 -26.67
CA THR A 337 1.25 -12.41 -26.45
C THR A 337 0.47 -13.55 -27.11
N GLU A 338 0.88 -14.00 -28.30
CA GLU A 338 0.35 -15.21 -28.96
C GLU A 338 0.59 -16.46 -28.09
N THR A 339 1.78 -16.60 -27.51
CA THR A 339 2.14 -17.71 -26.62
C THR A 339 1.34 -17.69 -25.32
N ALA A 340 1.22 -16.52 -24.68
CA ALA A 340 0.44 -16.35 -23.44
C ALA A 340 -1.07 -16.60 -23.67
N LEU A 341 -1.61 -16.19 -24.81
CA LEU A 341 -3.01 -16.46 -25.18
C LEU A 341 -3.29 -17.97 -25.34
N GLU A 342 -2.34 -18.71 -25.92
CA GLU A 342 -2.50 -20.16 -26.08
C GLU A 342 -2.38 -20.92 -24.75
N GLN A 343 -1.50 -20.48 -23.85
CA GLN A 343 -1.45 -21.00 -22.48
C GLN A 343 -2.78 -20.76 -21.75
N LEU A 344 -3.36 -19.56 -21.85
CA LEU A 344 -4.65 -19.22 -21.23
C LEU A 344 -5.82 -20.03 -21.81
N ARG A 345 -5.79 -20.36 -23.11
CA ARG A 345 -6.77 -21.27 -23.74
C ARG A 345 -6.70 -22.68 -23.17
N LEU A 346 -5.50 -23.24 -23.05
CA LEU A 346 -5.28 -24.57 -22.48
C LEU A 346 -5.69 -24.62 -21.00
N GLU A 347 -5.40 -23.58 -20.22
CA GLU A 347 -5.86 -23.47 -18.83
C GLU A 347 -7.39 -23.40 -18.75
N HIS A 348 -8.03 -22.58 -19.57
CA HIS A 348 -9.49 -22.49 -19.66
C HIS A 348 -10.14 -23.82 -20.08
N GLU A 349 -9.57 -24.54 -21.04
CA GLU A 349 -10.09 -25.85 -21.47
C GLU A 349 -10.00 -26.88 -20.35
N ASN A 350 -8.86 -26.98 -19.66
CA ASN A 350 -8.68 -27.86 -18.50
C ASN A 350 -9.66 -27.53 -17.36
N LEU A 351 -9.85 -26.23 -17.07
CA LEU A 351 -10.83 -25.77 -16.07
C LEU A 351 -12.27 -26.11 -16.49
N SER A 352 -12.63 -25.94 -17.76
CA SER A 352 -13.94 -26.28 -18.29
C SER A 352 -14.23 -27.78 -18.23
N GLN A 353 -13.25 -28.63 -18.56
CA GLN A 353 -13.37 -30.08 -18.43
C GLN A 353 -13.51 -30.49 -16.95
N THR A 354 -12.72 -29.89 -16.05
CA THR A 354 -12.79 -30.14 -14.60
C THR A 354 -14.16 -29.77 -14.04
N ALA A 355 -14.68 -28.60 -14.40
CA ALA A 355 -16.01 -28.13 -13.97
C ALA A 355 -17.14 -29.03 -14.52
N GLN A 356 -17.00 -29.55 -15.74
CA GLN A 356 -17.97 -30.48 -16.32
C GLN A 356 -17.99 -31.83 -15.60
N VAL A 357 -16.82 -32.37 -15.21
CA VAL A 357 -16.74 -33.60 -14.39
C VAL A 357 -17.40 -33.37 -13.02
N GLN A 358 -17.02 -32.30 -12.32
CA GLN A 358 -17.59 -31.96 -11.00
C GLN A 358 -19.11 -31.72 -11.05
N ALA A 359 -19.64 -31.18 -12.14
CA ALA A 359 -21.07 -30.98 -12.32
C ALA A 359 -21.84 -32.31 -12.45
N GLU A 360 -21.29 -33.30 -13.15
CA GLU A 360 -21.91 -34.62 -13.29
C GLU A 360 -21.76 -35.46 -12.00
N GLU A 361 -20.60 -35.40 -11.33
CA GLU A 361 -20.41 -35.99 -9.97
C GLU A 361 -21.42 -35.43 -8.95
N LEU A 362 -21.63 -34.10 -8.94
CA LEU A 362 -22.60 -33.44 -8.07
C LEU A 362 -24.04 -33.89 -8.38
N LYS A 363 -24.37 -34.07 -9.65
CA LYS A 363 -25.68 -34.52 -10.13
C LYS A 363 -25.95 -35.98 -9.79
N GLU A 364 -24.96 -36.87 -9.91
CA GLU A 364 -25.06 -38.25 -9.40
C GLU A 364 -25.23 -38.27 -7.88
N SER A 365 -24.49 -37.45 -7.15
CA SER A 365 -24.62 -37.30 -5.68
C SER A 365 -26.01 -36.81 -5.28
N GLN A 366 -26.56 -35.82 -5.98
CA GLN A 366 -27.93 -35.31 -5.78
C GLN A 366 -28.98 -36.38 -6.07
N ALA A 367 -28.86 -37.12 -7.18
CA ALA A 367 -29.77 -38.21 -7.51
C ALA A 367 -29.74 -39.34 -6.45
N GLY A 368 -28.55 -39.70 -5.96
CA GLY A 368 -28.39 -40.65 -4.85
C GLY A 368 -29.02 -40.16 -3.55
N ALA A 369 -28.87 -38.88 -3.22
CA ALA A 369 -29.48 -38.27 -2.03
C ALA A 369 -31.01 -38.19 -2.13
N GLU A 370 -31.57 -37.87 -3.30
CA GLU A 370 -33.02 -37.85 -3.52
C GLU A 370 -33.64 -39.25 -3.50
N GLN A 371 -32.98 -40.25 -4.11
CA GLN A 371 -33.39 -41.65 -3.99
C GLN A 371 -33.37 -42.12 -2.54
N LEU A 372 -32.32 -41.79 -1.78
CA LEU A 372 -32.22 -42.09 -0.36
C LEU A 372 -33.32 -41.39 0.47
N ARG A 373 -33.72 -40.17 0.11
CA ARG A 373 -34.85 -39.48 0.75
C ARG A 373 -36.16 -40.22 0.50
N LEU A 374 -36.44 -40.60 -0.74
CA LEU A 374 -37.66 -41.32 -1.13
C LEU A 374 -37.77 -42.68 -0.43
N ASP A 375 -36.66 -43.40 -0.24
CA ASP A 375 -36.69 -44.68 0.49
C ASP A 375 -36.87 -44.52 2.00
N HIS A 376 -36.35 -43.45 2.62
CA HIS A 376 -36.71 -43.09 4.00
C HIS A 376 -38.18 -42.68 4.14
N GLU A 377 -38.72 -41.92 3.18
CA GLU A 377 -40.14 -41.49 3.15
C GLU A 377 -41.07 -42.72 3.10
N ARG A 378 -40.79 -43.67 2.19
CA ARG A 378 -41.46 -44.99 2.13
C ARG A 378 -41.34 -45.81 3.43
N GLN A 379 -40.22 -45.70 4.15
CA GLN A 379 -40.03 -46.37 5.43
C GLN A 379 -40.86 -45.71 6.55
N VAL A 380 -40.93 -44.37 6.58
CA VAL A 380 -41.79 -43.61 7.50
C VAL A 380 -43.26 -43.92 7.28
N ASP A 381 -43.73 -43.96 6.03
CA ASP A 381 -45.11 -44.32 5.70
C ASP A 381 -45.47 -45.74 6.17
N ARG A 382 -44.56 -46.71 5.98
CA ARG A 382 -44.74 -48.08 6.47
C ARG A 382 -44.86 -48.14 7.99
N LEU A 383 -43.95 -47.47 8.71
CA LEU A 383 -43.97 -47.40 10.17
C LEU A 383 -45.23 -46.68 10.69
N ASN A 384 -45.73 -45.67 9.98
CA ASN A 384 -46.99 -45.01 10.30
C ASN A 384 -48.20 -45.94 10.12
N ALA A 385 -48.22 -46.77 9.08
CA ALA A 385 -49.26 -47.78 8.85
C ALA A 385 -49.24 -48.89 9.92
N GLU A 386 -48.05 -49.40 10.26
CA GLU A 386 -47.85 -50.37 11.36
C GLU A 386 -48.31 -49.78 12.72
N LEU A 387 -47.99 -48.51 12.99
CA LEU A 387 -48.43 -47.79 14.18
C LEU A 387 -49.96 -47.59 14.22
N LEU A 388 -50.60 -47.34 13.08
CA LEU A 388 -52.05 -47.21 12.99
C LEU A 388 -52.74 -48.55 13.30
N GLN A 389 -52.29 -49.65 12.68
CA GLN A 389 -52.79 -51.00 12.96
C GLN A 389 -52.59 -51.42 14.43
N SER A 390 -51.46 -51.02 15.03
CA SER A 390 -51.18 -51.22 16.47
C SER A 390 -52.14 -50.42 17.37
N ARG A 391 -52.53 -49.22 16.96
CA ARG A 391 -53.55 -48.41 17.68
C ARG A 391 -54.95 -49.00 17.57
N GLU A 392 -55.36 -49.45 16.39
CA GLU A 392 -56.66 -50.08 16.15
C GLU A 392 -56.82 -51.37 16.98
N THR A 393 -55.78 -52.21 16.99
CA THR A 393 -55.77 -53.43 17.82
C THR A 393 -55.78 -53.13 19.32
N LEU A 394 -55.03 -52.11 19.79
CA LEU A 394 -55.13 -51.62 21.19
C LEU A 394 -56.53 -51.08 21.53
N GLN A 395 -57.21 -50.43 20.59
CA GLN A 395 -58.57 -49.92 20.79
C GLN A 395 -59.60 -51.05 20.85
N ALA A 396 -59.44 -52.09 20.03
CA ALA A 396 -60.27 -53.30 20.11
C ALA A 396 -60.11 -54.02 21.47
N VAL A 397 -58.87 -54.23 21.92
CA VAL A 397 -58.58 -54.87 23.23
C VAL A 397 -59.15 -54.06 24.41
N ARG A 398 -59.13 -52.72 24.34
CA ARG A 398 -59.82 -51.88 25.33
C ARG A 398 -61.33 -52.08 25.30
N ALA A 399 -61.94 -52.04 24.11
CA ALA A 399 -63.38 -52.22 23.98
C ALA A 399 -63.88 -53.62 24.38
N ASP A 400 -63.02 -54.64 24.36
CA ASP A 400 -63.30 -55.96 24.95
C ASP A 400 -63.17 -55.94 26.48
N ALA A 401 -62.12 -55.31 27.02
CA ALA A 401 -61.94 -55.15 28.47
C ALA A 401 -63.07 -54.34 29.14
N ASP A 402 -63.55 -53.29 28.48
CA ASP A 402 -64.70 -52.48 28.95
C ASP A 402 -65.99 -53.35 29.01
N ARG A 403 -66.18 -54.25 28.03
CA ARG A 403 -67.30 -55.21 28.00
C ARG A 403 -67.21 -56.27 29.08
N ASP A 404 -66.01 -56.71 29.44
CA ASP A 404 -65.82 -57.65 30.56
C ASP A 404 -65.94 -56.96 31.93
N ALA A 405 -65.63 -55.65 32.04
CA ALA A 405 -65.95 -54.85 33.21
C ALA A 405 -67.47 -54.71 33.41
N GLU A 406 -68.24 -54.38 32.35
CA GLU A 406 -69.71 -54.37 32.41
C GLU A 406 -70.31 -55.74 32.82
N ARG A 407 -69.70 -56.85 32.37
CA ARG A 407 -70.13 -58.20 32.76
C ARG A 407 -69.88 -58.47 34.23
N LEU A 408 -68.73 -58.03 34.77
CA LEU A 408 -68.40 -58.16 36.18
C LEU A 408 -69.39 -57.36 37.05
N GLU A 409 -69.64 -56.09 36.71
CA GLU A 409 -70.57 -55.23 37.45
C GLU A 409 -72.00 -55.82 37.51
N ARG A 410 -72.49 -56.39 36.40
CA ARG A 410 -73.77 -57.11 36.38
C ARG A 410 -73.77 -58.36 37.28
N ALA A 411 -72.68 -59.14 37.27
CA ALA A 411 -72.55 -60.32 38.11
C ALA A 411 -72.43 -59.97 39.62
N GLU A 412 -71.82 -58.82 39.96
CA GLU A 412 -71.80 -58.32 41.33
C GLU A 412 -73.18 -57.82 41.79
N ALA A 413 -73.95 -57.15 40.91
CA ALA A 413 -75.33 -56.78 41.20
C ALA A 413 -76.24 -58.00 41.39
N GLU A 414 -76.10 -59.03 40.55
CA GLU A 414 -76.86 -60.29 40.64
C GLU A 414 -76.50 -61.09 41.91
N ARG A 415 -75.21 -61.10 42.31
CA ARG A 415 -74.75 -61.63 43.60
C ARG A 415 -75.41 -60.90 44.79
N ASP A 416 -75.46 -59.58 44.76
CA ASP A 416 -75.93 -58.79 45.90
C ASP A 416 -77.47 -58.78 46.01
N ASP A 417 -78.21 -58.93 44.90
CA ASP A 417 -79.64 -59.25 44.93
C ASP A 417 -79.90 -60.65 45.54
N LEU A 418 -79.21 -61.69 45.06
CA LEU A 418 -79.30 -63.04 45.64
C LEU A 418 -78.97 -63.05 47.14
N ARG A 419 -78.02 -62.23 47.58
CA ARG A 419 -77.68 -62.05 49.00
C ARG A 419 -78.81 -61.39 49.80
N SER A 420 -79.49 -60.40 49.21
CA SER A 420 -80.69 -59.77 49.78
C SER A 420 -81.85 -60.77 49.91
N GLN A 421 -82.10 -61.58 48.87
CA GLN A 421 -83.11 -62.66 48.91
C GLN A 421 -82.82 -63.69 50.01
N LEU A 422 -81.55 -64.09 50.17
CA LEU A 422 -81.11 -64.98 51.26
C LEU A 422 -81.39 -64.38 52.63
N GLN A 423 -81.06 -63.11 52.84
CA GLN A 423 -81.27 -62.41 54.10
C GLN A 423 -82.76 -62.22 54.44
N GLN A 424 -83.62 -62.05 53.42
CA GLN A 424 -85.08 -62.08 53.60
C GLN A 424 -85.58 -63.47 54.01
N LEU A 425 -85.11 -64.54 53.36
CA LEU A 425 -85.47 -65.92 53.71
C LEU A 425 -85.06 -66.31 55.14
N GLU A 426 -83.85 -65.94 55.58
CA GLU A 426 -83.40 -66.13 56.96
C GLU A 426 -84.32 -65.43 57.97
N SER A 427 -84.77 -64.19 57.65
CA SER A 427 -85.71 -63.45 58.50
C SER A 427 -87.08 -64.14 58.58
N ALA A 428 -87.60 -64.65 57.46
CA ALA A 428 -88.90 -65.32 57.39
C ALA A 428 -88.92 -66.68 58.12
N VAL A 429 -87.82 -67.43 58.06
CA VAL A 429 -87.64 -68.67 58.85
C VAL A 429 -87.62 -68.35 60.35
N LYS A 430 -86.89 -67.31 60.75
CA LYS A 430 -86.80 -66.88 62.16
C LYS A 430 -88.15 -66.38 62.71
N GLN A 431 -88.93 -65.69 61.87
CA GLN A 431 -90.28 -65.22 62.23
C GLN A 431 -91.26 -66.39 62.41
N ARG A 432 -91.25 -67.38 61.50
CA ARG A 432 -92.09 -68.59 61.64
C ARG A 432 -91.75 -69.46 62.85
N GLN A 433 -90.49 -69.50 63.27
CA GLN A 433 -90.11 -70.21 64.50
C GLN A 433 -90.78 -69.57 65.73
N GLN A 434 -90.78 -68.23 65.81
CA GLN A 434 -91.44 -67.49 66.90
C GLN A 434 -92.96 -67.75 66.93
N GLU A 435 -93.63 -67.80 65.78
CA GLU A 435 -95.07 -68.10 65.69
C GLU A 435 -95.44 -69.49 66.24
N VAL A 436 -94.55 -70.48 66.11
CA VAL A 436 -94.72 -71.83 66.65
C VAL A 436 -94.53 -71.85 68.17
N ASP A 437 -93.52 -71.15 68.68
CA ASP A 437 -93.24 -71.09 70.11
C ASP A 437 -94.34 -70.31 70.87
N ASP A 438 -94.85 -69.22 70.29
CA ASP A 438 -95.94 -68.41 70.84
C ASP A 438 -97.29 -69.17 70.86
N THR A 439 -97.57 -70.02 69.85
CA THR A 439 -98.81 -70.82 69.82
C THR A 439 -98.78 -72.02 70.77
N LEU A 440 -97.61 -72.60 71.03
CA LEU A 440 -97.44 -73.63 72.07
C LEU A 440 -97.67 -73.07 73.48
N ALA A 441 -97.26 -71.82 73.75
CA ALA A 441 -97.53 -71.15 75.01
C ALA A 441 -99.04 -70.91 75.26
N GLN A 442 -99.79 -70.48 74.25
CA GLN A 442 -101.23 -70.21 74.35
C GLN A 442 -102.06 -71.47 74.67
N LEU A 443 -101.64 -72.64 74.17
CA LEU A 443 -102.35 -73.90 74.40
C LEU A 443 -102.23 -74.39 75.85
N ALA A 444 -101.09 -74.14 76.50
CA ALA A 444 -100.86 -74.51 77.91
C ALA A 444 -101.72 -73.67 78.87
N ASP A 445 -101.85 -72.37 78.62
CA ASP A 445 -102.56 -71.43 79.50
C ASP A 445 -104.09 -71.70 79.50
N GLN A 446 -104.67 -72.09 78.36
CA GLN A 446 -106.07 -72.50 78.26
C GLN A 446 -106.37 -73.78 79.07
N GLN A 447 -105.43 -74.74 79.12
CA GLN A 447 -105.62 -75.96 79.91
C GLN A 447 -105.58 -75.70 81.42
N ALA A 448 -104.77 -74.74 81.88
CA ALA A 448 -104.76 -74.30 83.28
C ALA A 448 -106.07 -73.60 83.67
N HIS A 449 -106.67 -72.81 82.77
CA HIS A 449 -107.89 -72.05 83.05
C HIS A 449 -109.12 -72.94 83.33
N SER A 450 -109.23 -74.10 82.65
CA SER A 450 -110.36 -75.02 82.80
C SER A 450 -110.45 -75.62 84.21
N ALA A 451 -109.33 -76.08 84.77
CA ALA A 451 -109.28 -76.73 86.09
C ALA A 451 -109.68 -75.78 87.25
N LEU A 452 -109.47 -74.47 87.07
CA LEU A 452 -109.77 -73.46 88.09
C LEU A 452 -111.28 -73.17 88.24
N LEU A 453 -112.08 -73.46 87.22
CA LEU A 453 -113.53 -73.19 87.21
C LEU A 453 -114.34 -74.26 87.94
N GLU A 454 -113.95 -75.54 87.83
CA GLU A 454 -114.61 -76.63 88.55
C GLU A 454 -114.45 -76.47 90.08
N GLN A 455 -113.23 -76.14 90.54
CA GLN A 455 -112.93 -75.97 91.97
C GLN A 455 -113.73 -74.83 92.62
N LYS A 456 -113.97 -73.72 91.90
CA LYS A 456 -114.79 -72.59 92.40
C LYS A 456 -116.26 -72.92 92.64
N THR A 457 -116.80 -73.90 91.91
CA THR A 457 -118.24 -74.20 91.94
C THR A 457 -118.64 -74.97 93.21
N VAL A 458 -117.71 -75.67 93.84
CA VAL A 458 -117.94 -76.42 95.09
C VAL A 458 -118.00 -75.48 96.31
N SER A 459 -116.98 -74.63 96.49
CA SER A 459 -116.85 -73.80 97.71
C SER A 459 -117.95 -72.75 97.88
N LEU A 460 -118.61 -72.33 96.79
CA LEU A 460 -119.73 -71.39 96.84
C LEU A 460 -121.00 -71.94 97.51
N LYS A 461 -121.17 -73.26 97.60
CA LYS A 461 -122.36 -73.86 98.27
C LYS A 461 -122.22 -73.92 99.79
N GLU A 462 -121.05 -74.25 100.31
CA GLU A 462 -120.84 -74.42 101.75
C GLU A 462 -120.89 -73.09 102.51
N ASN A 463 -120.30 -72.03 101.93
CA ASN A 463 -120.25 -70.70 102.53
C ASN A 463 -121.63 -70.05 102.78
N LEU A 464 -122.66 -70.41 102.00
CA LEU A 464 -124.02 -69.92 102.20
C LEU A 464 -124.67 -70.46 103.48
N GLN A 465 -124.31 -71.68 103.91
CA GLN A 465 -124.91 -72.36 105.05
C GLN A 465 -124.39 -71.81 106.40
N THR A 466 -123.15 -71.34 106.45
CA THR A 466 -122.52 -70.82 107.67
C THR A 466 -123.09 -69.46 108.08
N ALA A 467 -123.27 -68.54 107.12
CA ALA A 467 -123.64 -67.15 107.36
C ALA A 467 -125.01 -66.97 108.06
N LEU A 468 -125.93 -67.92 107.92
CA LEU A 468 -127.27 -67.84 108.52
C LEU A 468 -127.29 -68.10 110.04
N ASN A 469 -126.27 -68.78 110.58
CA ASN A 469 -126.23 -69.13 112.00
C ASN A 469 -125.64 -68.02 112.88
N GLU A 470 -124.65 -67.27 112.41
CA GLU A 470 -123.96 -66.23 113.20
C GLU A 470 -124.88 -65.05 113.58
N GLN A 471 -125.87 -64.74 112.74
CA GLN A 471 -126.91 -63.74 113.02
C GLN A 471 -127.70 -64.01 114.32
N LYS A 472 -127.82 -65.27 114.76
CA LYS A 472 -128.57 -65.62 115.99
C LYS A 472 -127.82 -65.30 117.28
N THR A 473 -126.50 -65.14 117.25
CA THR A 473 -125.67 -65.02 118.47
C THR A 473 -125.45 -63.56 118.89
N ARG A 474 -125.20 -62.66 117.92
CA ARG A 474 -124.84 -61.25 118.17
C ARG A 474 -125.93 -60.40 118.86
N ALA A 475 -127.16 -60.88 118.95
CA ALA A 475 -128.25 -60.17 119.62
C ALA A 475 -128.18 -60.22 121.16
N LYS A 476 -127.33 -61.05 121.77
CA LYS A 476 -127.40 -61.36 123.22
C LYS A 476 -126.39 -60.62 124.11
N GLU A 477 -125.27 -60.15 123.56
CA GLU A 477 -124.16 -59.58 124.36
C GLU A 477 -124.20 -58.04 124.48
N LEU A 478 -125.10 -57.37 123.73
CA LEU A 478 -125.24 -55.91 123.69
C LEU A 478 -125.94 -55.31 124.94
N ALA A 479 -126.05 -56.07 126.03
CA ALA A 479 -126.74 -55.69 127.27
C ALA A 479 -125.80 -55.13 128.37
N ASP A 480 -124.70 -55.84 128.67
CA ASP A 480 -124.13 -55.77 130.02
C ASP A 480 -123.00 -54.74 130.22
N LEU A 481 -122.29 -54.33 129.16
CA LEU A 481 -121.09 -53.48 129.27
C LEU A 481 -121.35 -51.96 129.15
N ARG A 482 -122.58 -51.50 129.38
CA ARG A 482 -122.87 -50.06 129.55
C ARG A 482 -122.52 -49.54 130.96
N THR A 483 -122.19 -50.43 131.88
CA THR A 483 -122.29 -50.19 133.33
C THR A 483 -120.97 -49.78 134.02
N SER A 484 -119.81 -49.93 133.36
CA SER A 484 -118.49 -49.85 134.02
C SER A 484 -117.69 -48.55 133.76
N SER A 485 -117.81 -47.96 132.57
CA SER A 485 -116.95 -46.86 132.11
C SER A 485 -117.33 -45.48 132.69
N GLY A 486 -117.09 -45.25 133.99
CA GLY A 486 -117.38 -43.95 134.63
C GLY A 486 -116.56 -43.55 135.86
N ALA A 487 -116.16 -44.49 136.74
CA ALA A 487 -115.64 -44.14 138.07
C ALA A 487 -114.26 -43.45 138.07
N GLU A 488 -113.37 -43.76 137.12
CA GLU A 488 -111.97 -43.32 137.14
C GLU A 488 -111.69 -42.03 136.34
N ILE A 489 -112.75 -41.27 136.01
CA ILE A 489 -112.64 -39.83 135.66
C ILE A 489 -111.99 -39.01 136.82
N THR A 490 -111.95 -39.59 138.02
CA THR A 490 -111.50 -38.95 139.27
C THR A 490 -109.97 -38.79 139.37
N ALA A 491 -109.19 -39.83 139.08
CA ALA A 491 -107.78 -39.91 139.49
C ALA A 491 -106.82 -38.96 138.73
N LEU A 492 -107.15 -38.58 137.50
CA LEU A 492 -106.26 -37.78 136.64
C LEU A 492 -106.39 -36.26 136.81
N LYS A 493 -107.21 -35.78 137.77
CA LYS A 493 -107.37 -34.35 138.08
C LYS A 493 -106.52 -33.85 139.24
N GLU A 494 -106.15 -34.71 140.19
CA GLU A 494 -105.59 -34.24 141.47
C GLU A 494 -104.12 -33.82 141.33
N THR A 495 -103.28 -34.64 140.68
CA THR A 495 -101.84 -34.38 140.44
C THR A 495 -101.57 -33.16 139.53
N VAL A 496 -102.57 -32.68 138.78
CA VAL A 496 -102.48 -31.42 138.00
C VAL A 496 -102.39 -30.19 138.91
N SER A 497 -102.86 -30.28 140.16
CA SER A 497 -102.93 -29.14 141.09
C SER A 497 -101.57 -28.70 141.64
N GLU A 498 -100.62 -29.63 141.83
CA GLU A 498 -99.43 -29.37 142.63
C GLU A 498 -98.24 -28.86 141.80
N ARG A 499 -98.03 -29.41 140.59
CA ARG A 499 -96.87 -29.09 139.75
C ARG A 499 -96.82 -27.66 139.20
N PHE A 500 -97.91 -26.90 139.31
CA PHE A 500 -97.93 -25.47 138.95
C PHE A 500 -97.64 -24.52 140.12
N ARG A 501 -97.57 -24.98 141.39
CA ARG A 501 -97.21 -24.10 142.52
C ARG A 501 -95.73 -23.68 142.49
N GLU A 502 -94.80 -24.62 142.29
CA GLU A 502 -93.37 -24.30 142.19
C GLU A 502 -93.02 -23.47 140.93
N LEU A 503 -93.91 -23.49 139.93
CA LEU A 503 -93.84 -22.66 138.72
C LEU A 503 -94.29 -21.20 138.95
N ALA A 504 -94.81 -20.88 140.14
CA ALA A 504 -95.40 -19.56 140.44
C ALA A 504 -94.39 -18.49 140.92
N GLU A 505 -93.18 -18.85 141.36
CA GLU A 505 -92.22 -17.88 141.92
C GLU A 505 -90.94 -17.71 141.09
N LEU A 506 -90.32 -18.77 140.57
CA LEU A 506 -89.00 -18.66 139.92
C LEU A 506 -89.00 -17.96 138.55
N THR A 507 -90.12 -17.93 137.82
CA THR A 507 -90.20 -17.19 136.54
C THR A 507 -90.37 -15.68 136.75
N LYS A 508 -90.80 -15.22 137.94
CA LYS A 508 -90.88 -13.80 138.28
C LYS A 508 -89.50 -13.13 138.22
N MET A 509 -88.45 -13.82 138.67
CA MET A 509 -87.05 -13.38 138.54
C MET A 509 -86.51 -13.48 137.11
N LEU A 510 -87.03 -14.41 136.30
CA LEU A 510 -86.61 -14.57 134.90
C LEU A 510 -87.10 -13.43 133.99
N GLN A 511 -88.10 -12.65 134.40
CA GLN A 511 -88.56 -11.47 133.65
C GLN A 511 -87.58 -10.29 133.68
N GLU A 512 -86.68 -10.22 134.67
CA GLU A 512 -85.94 -8.97 134.95
C GLU A 512 -84.50 -8.96 134.39
N ASP A 513 -83.78 -10.09 134.42
CA ASP A 513 -82.31 -10.05 134.37
C ASP A 513 -81.64 -10.51 133.05
N LYS A 514 -82.34 -11.21 132.13
CA LYS A 514 -81.69 -11.79 130.93
C LYS A 514 -82.48 -11.72 129.61
N ALA A 515 -83.01 -10.59 129.15
CA ALA A 515 -82.75 -9.17 129.45
C ALA A 515 -81.31 -8.67 129.18
N ALA A 516 -80.33 -8.86 130.09
CA ALA A 516 -78.98 -8.27 130.02
C ALA A 516 -78.19 -8.52 128.71
N MET A 517 -78.38 -9.65 128.06
CA MET A 517 -77.96 -9.89 126.67
C MET A 517 -79.19 -10.35 125.87
N SER A 518 -79.41 -9.95 124.62
CA SER A 518 -78.64 -9.08 123.73
C SER A 518 -79.67 -8.24 122.97
N ARG A 519 -79.90 -6.94 123.22
CA ARG A 519 -79.05 -5.84 123.71
C ARG A 519 -77.91 -5.44 122.75
N ASP A 520 -76.95 -6.30 122.44
CA ASP A 520 -76.04 -6.06 121.30
C ASP A 520 -76.80 -6.16 119.96
N ARG A 521 -77.82 -7.05 119.88
CA ARG A 521 -78.78 -7.06 118.77
C ARG A 521 -79.65 -5.78 118.72
N ALA A 522 -79.81 -5.06 119.84
CA ALA A 522 -80.42 -3.74 119.84
C ALA A 522 -79.43 -2.65 119.38
N GLU A 523 -78.14 -2.82 119.64
CA GLU A 523 -77.09 -1.92 119.15
C GLU A 523 -76.78 -2.11 117.65
N LEU A 524 -76.98 -3.28 117.04
CA LEU A 524 -76.76 -3.40 115.58
C LEU A 524 -77.80 -2.63 114.74
N VAL A 525 -79.09 -2.75 115.06
CA VAL A 525 -80.15 -2.03 114.34
C VAL A 525 -80.20 -0.59 114.79
N GLU A 526 -80.43 -0.39 116.09
CA GLU A 526 -80.57 0.92 116.67
C GLU A 526 -79.27 1.29 117.40
N VAL A 527 -78.11 1.18 116.73
CA VAL A 527 -77.08 2.25 116.67
C VAL A 527 -77.39 3.25 115.55
N LYS A 528 -78.49 3.05 114.80
CA LYS A 528 -79.38 4.19 114.54
C LYS A 528 -79.79 4.90 115.86
N ARG A 529 -79.60 4.35 117.09
CA ARG A 529 -79.60 5.14 118.34
C ARG A 529 -78.80 6.40 118.16
N LYS A 530 -77.69 6.39 117.42
CA LYS A 530 -76.80 7.54 117.25
C LYS A 530 -76.99 8.28 115.91
N LEU A 531 -78.14 8.02 115.24
CA LEU A 531 -78.78 8.93 114.29
C LEU A 531 -80.11 9.47 114.85
N HIS A 532 -80.90 8.67 115.57
CA HIS A 532 -82.05 9.16 116.32
C HIS A 532 -81.61 9.92 117.58
N HIS A 533 -80.46 9.69 118.18
CA HIS A 533 -79.87 10.60 119.20
C HIS A 533 -79.33 11.89 118.57
N GLU A 534 -79.25 11.99 117.23
CA GLU A 534 -79.16 13.28 116.54
C GLU A 534 -80.54 13.91 116.24
N ARG A 535 -81.63 13.14 116.35
CA ARG A 535 -83.02 13.66 116.42
C ARG A 535 -83.50 13.93 117.84
N ASP A 536 -83.00 13.21 118.83
CA ASP A 536 -83.14 13.46 120.27
C ASP A 536 -82.15 14.54 120.67
N ARG A 537 -81.02 14.76 119.97
CA ARG A 537 -80.44 16.11 119.96
C ARG A 537 -81.44 17.11 119.39
N ARG A 538 -82.06 16.88 118.23
CA ARG A 538 -83.08 17.83 117.69
C ARG A 538 -84.43 17.92 118.43
N ALA A 539 -84.63 17.21 119.55
CA ALA A 539 -85.90 17.10 120.28
C ALA A 539 -85.76 17.07 121.82
N VAL A 540 -84.63 16.59 122.35
CA VAL A 540 -84.15 16.80 123.71
C VAL A 540 -83.26 18.04 123.80
N LEU A 541 -82.55 18.50 122.74
CA LEU A 541 -82.31 19.96 122.57
C LEU A 541 -83.58 20.70 122.10
N ARG A 542 -84.76 20.10 122.30
CA ARG A 542 -86.06 20.77 122.43
C ARG A 542 -86.75 20.48 123.78
N GLY A 543 -85.97 19.99 124.73
CA GLY A 543 -86.21 19.88 126.17
C GLY A 543 -84.91 20.16 126.94
N GLU A 544 -84.04 20.95 126.30
CA GLU A 544 -82.69 21.50 126.57
C GLU A 544 -82.33 22.39 125.34
N VAL A 545 -83.28 22.71 124.43
CA VAL A 545 -84.09 23.93 124.53
C VAL A 545 -85.57 23.72 124.87
N ASP A 546 -86.12 24.06 126.02
CA ASP A 546 -85.56 24.45 127.31
C ASP A 546 -86.80 24.60 128.23
N THR A 547 -86.95 23.94 129.39
CA THR A 547 -85.95 23.23 130.21
C THR A 547 -84.70 24.08 130.45
N LEU A 548 -83.80 23.64 131.32
CA LEU A 548 -82.58 24.38 131.62
C LEU A 548 -82.75 25.92 131.82
N LEU A 549 -83.76 26.54 132.45
CA LEU A 549 -85.19 26.32 132.77
C LEU A 549 -85.80 24.97 133.24
N GLN A 550 -85.26 24.05 134.05
CA GLN A 550 -84.18 24.00 135.04
C GLN A 550 -83.21 25.18 135.11
N GLU A 551 -81.95 25.04 134.69
CA GLU A 551 -80.83 25.98 134.91
C GLU A 551 -80.84 27.28 134.09
N ARG A 552 -81.91 28.04 134.28
CA ARG A 552 -82.02 29.50 134.33
C ARG A 552 -83.45 29.94 134.74
N ASP A 553 -84.29 28.99 135.21
CA ASP A 553 -84.81 29.00 136.59
C ASP A 553 -83.73 28.53 137.58
N GLN A 554 -84.01 28.45 138.89
CA GLN A 554 -83.21 27.83 139.97
C GLN A 554 -81.70 28.17 139.96
N ARG A 555 -80.97 27.59 139.02
CA ARG A 555 -79.70 28.07 138.47
C ARG A 555 -79.94 28.97 137.22
N GLN A 556 -80.41 30.25 137.16
CA GLN A 556 -80.11 31.36 138.01
C GLN A 556 -78.63 30.92 138.49
N GLY A 557 -77.63 30.52 137.48
CA GLY A 557 -76.47 29.40 137.27
C GLY A 557 -75.38 29.13 135.97
N GLU A 558 -74.74 27.91 135.52
CA GLU A 558 -73.39 27.55 134.67
C GLU A 558 -73.05 26.31 133.53
N MET A 559 -71.79 25.83 133.01
CA MET A 559 -71.36 24.83 131.77
C MET A 559 -69.92 23.96 131.51
N GLU A 560 -69.57 23.03 130.43
CA GLU A 560 -68.22 22.20 130.02
C GLU A 560 -67.91 21.31 128.58
N ALA A 561 -66.71 20.63 128.14
CA ALA A 561 -66.33 19.75 126.82
C ALA A 561 -64.97 18.75 126.53
N LEU A 562 -64.72 17.91 125.38
CA LEU A 562 -63.66 16.71 125.05
C LEU A 562 -62.82 16.39 123.61
N ARG A 563 -62.01 15.23 123.27
CA ARG A 563 -60.90 14.89 122.11
C ARG A 563 -60.43 13.36 121.52
N GLY A 564 -59.49 13.03 120.47
CA GLY A 564 -58.91 11.62 119.86
C GLY A 564 -57.81 11.34 118.59
N GLU A 565 -57.29 10.07 118.09
CA GLU A 565 -56.10 9.65 117.04
C GLU A 565 -55.84 8.14 116.29
N ARG A 566 -54.93 7.79 115.18
CA ARG A 566 -54.12 6.44 114.68
C ARG A 566 -53.38 6.09 113.19
N GLU A 567 -52.71 4.87 112.80
CA GLU A 567 -51.56 4.46 111.71
C GLU A 567 -51.47 3.10 110.66
N HIS A 568 -50.34 2.61 109.86
CA HIS A 568 -50.11 1.67 108.51
C HIS A 568 -48.85 0.58 108.10
N PHE A 569 -48.58 -0.08 106.83
CA PHE A 569 -47.56 -1.28 106.35
C PHE A 569 -47.08 -1.73 104.76
N GLU A 570 -46.27 -2.85 104.31
CA GLU A 570 -45.49 -3.27 102.92
C GLU A 570 -45.10 -4.82 102.26
N HIS A 571 -44.32 -5.15 101.09
CA HIS A 571 -44.09 -6.48 100.16
C HIS A 571 -42.73 -7.03 99.25
N GLU A 572 -42.61 -8.12 98.30
CA GLU A 572 -41.36 -8.89 97.55
C GLU A 572 -41.39 -10.00 96.22
N VAL A 573 -40.30 -10.55 95.42
CA VAL A 573 -40.24 -11.60 94.14
C VAL A 573 -38.90 -12.36 93.38
N ASP A 574 -38.86 -13.43 92.38
CA ASP A 574 -37.65 -14.22 91.62
C ASP A 574 -37.68 -15.28 90.26
N GLN A 575 -36.53 -15.75 89.51
CA GLN A 575 -35.99 -17.03 88.63
C GLN A 575 -35.90 -17.54 87.01
N LEU A 576 -34.98 -18.51 86.44
CA LEU A 576 -34.67 -19.08 84.94
C LEU A 576 -33.78 -20.46 84.52
N ARG A 577 -33.49 -21.06 83.22
CA ARG A 577 -32.54 -22.31 82.70
C ARG A 577 -32.06 -22.76 81.11
N ASN A 578 -31.78 -24.07 80.54
CA ASN A 578 -30.75 -24.63 79.39
C ASN A 578 -30.92 -25.85 78.18
N SER A 579 -29.93 -26.39 77.25
CA SER A 579 -30.05 -27.31 75.92
C SER A 579 -28.82 -28.02 75.02
N THR A 580 -29.05 -28.49 73.73
CA THR A 580 -28.33 -29.08 72.48
C THR A 580 -26.89 -28.70 71.93
N SER A 581 -26.43 -29.34 70.80
CA SER A 581 -25.88 -28.69 69.55
C SER A 581 -24.42 -28.94 69.06
N TRP A 582 -24.26 -29.04 67.72
CA TRP A 582 -23.04 -29.06 66.90
C TRP A 582 -22.19 -27.77 66.93
N LYS A 583 -22.61 -26.74 67.68
CA LYS A 583 -21.99 -25.41 67.72
C LYS A 583 -20.56 -25.35 68.30
N ILE A 584 -20.05 -26.42 68.92
CA ILE A 584 -18.69 -26.45 69.51
C ILE A 584 -17.73 -27.33 68.69
N THR A 585 -17.63 -26.95 67.42
CA THR A 585 -16.38 -26.70 66.68
C THR A 585 -15.26 -27.75 66.56
N ALA A 586 -14.67 -27.69 65.37
CA ALA A 586 -13.44 -28.31 64.88
C ALA A 586 -12.24 -28.55 65.84
N PRO A 587 -11.87 -27.70 66.83
CA PRO A 587 -10.67 -27.93 67.65
C PRO A 587 -10.55 -29.32 68.29
N VAL A 588 -11.66 -29.95 68.69
CA VAL A 588 -11.63 -31.30 69.29
C VAL A 588 -11.10 -32.37 68.32
N ARG A 589 -11.36 -32.23 67.01
CA ARG A 589 -10.80 -33.13 65.98
C ARG A 589 -9.29 -32.96 65.77
N ARG A 590 -8.67 -31.94 66.38
CA ARG A 590 -7.20 -31.78 66.44
C ARG A 590 -6.57 -32.57 67.60
N VAL A 591 -7.35 -32.86 68.66
CA VAL A 591 -6.87 -33.58 69.86
C VAL A 591 -6.94 -35.10 69.68
N VAL A 592 -8.02 -35.63 69.09
CA VAL A 592 -8.13 -37.11 68.85
C VAL A 592 -7.02 -37.63 67.91
N ARG A 593 -6.45 -36.76 67.06
CA ARG A 593 -5.33 -37.11 66.15
C ARG A 593 -3.94 -37.10 66.83
N LEU A 594 -3.85 -36.80 68.14
CA LEU A 594 -2.64 -37.03 68.95
C LEU A 594 -2.47 -38.51 69.36
N LEU A 595 -3.49 -39.36 69.17
CA LEU A 595 -3.42 -40.80 69.44
C LEU A 595 -3.01 -41.57 68.17
N ARG A 596 -1.72 -41.46 67.80
CA ARG A 596 -1.04 -42.32 66.82
C ARG A 596 0.03 -43.14 67.54
N GLY A 597 0.13 -44.44 67.25
CA GLY A 597 1.41 -45.16 67.36
C GLY A 597 1.44 -46.43 68.21
N GLN A 598 0.75 -47.48 67.77
CA GLN A 598 1.34 -48.80 67.53
C GLN A 598 0.54 -49.53 66.45
#